data_AF-A0A672ZME6-F1
#
_entry.id   AF-A0A672ZME6-F1
#
_cell.length_a   1.000
_cell.length_b   1.000
_cell.length_c   1.000
_cell.angle_alpha   90.00
_cell.angle_beta   90.00
_cell.angle_gamma   90.00
#
_symmetry.space_group_name_H-M   'P 1'
#
loop_
_entity.id
_entity.type
_entity.pdbx_description
1 polymer ?
#
loop_
_entity_poly.entity_id
_entity_poly.type
_entity_poly.pdbx_seq_one_letter_code
_entity_poly.pdbx_strand_id
1 'polypeptide(L)'
;MNLQQPAPLLPPVHPDVQMKPLPFYDVLDVLIKPSSLGASTAQRYHQEKYFIFALTPQQVREVCISRDFLPGGRRDYMVQIQLRFCLSETSCPQEDNYPNSLCIKVNGKLFPLPGYAPPPKNGVEQKRPGRPLNITSLVRLSSAVPNQISVTWAPEIGKTYSMSVYLVRQLTSPLLLQRLRMKGIRNPDHSRALIKEKLTADPDSEIATTSLRVSLMCPLGKMRLTVPCRAVTCSHLQCFDAALYLQMNEKKPTWICPVCDKKAAYESLIIDGLFVEILNDCSDVDEIKFQEDGTWCPMRPKKETVKVPSQSVPKVESKYNHSSVVPHSAESTSTKKADVIDLTLESSSSSSEDDADPPLKKRCVYISKTEEMHAKGVLTYQPSTVRVPNVQPLDPSYLTSTLADYAVPFHPSTLSGVANSLKSTVAIDYCSD
;
A
#
# COMPACT_ATOMS: atom_id res chain seq x y z
N MET A 1 -1.57 58.81 -21.97
CA MET A 1 -0.43 58.22 -21.23
C MET A 1 -0.26 56.79 -21.70
N ASN A 2 0.95 56.29 -21.91
CA ASN A 2 1.16 54.92 -22.39
C ASN A 2 1.22 53.98 -21.17
N LEU A 3 0.14 53.25 -20.89
CA LEU A 3 0.07 52.33 -19.75
C LEU A 3 0.89 51.07 -20.08
N GLN A 4 2.17 51.12 -19.72
CA GLN A 4 3.09 50.00 -19.88
C GLN A 4 2.60 48.83 -19.02
N GLN A 5 2.14 47.76 -19.68
CA GLN A 5 1.68 46.56 -19.00
C GLN A 5 2.79 46.04 -18.07
N PRO A 6 2.48 45.62 -16.82
CA PRO A 6 3.45 44.98 -15.96
C PRO A 6 4.06 43.79 -16.69
N ALA A 7 5.39 43.72 -16.75
CA ALA A 7 6.07 42.57 -17.33
C ALA A 7 5.61 41.31 -16.58
N PRO A 8 5.19 40.24 -17.28
CA PRO A 8 4.66 39.06 -16.62
C PRO A 8 5.73 38.48 -15.71
N LEU A 9 5.44 38.42 -14.41
CA LEU A 9 6.38 37.95 -13.39
C LEU A 9 6.83 36.53 -13.74
N LEU A 10 8.07 36.40 -14.19
CA LEU A 10 8.66 35.12 -14.54
C LEU A 10 8.71 34.25 -13.27
N PRO A 11 8.05 33.07 -13.26
CA PRO A 11 8.05 32.23 -12.07
C PRO A 11 9.50 31.78 -11.77
N PRO A 12 9.93 31.80 -10.49
CA PRO A 12 11.31 31.53 -10.13
C PRO A 12 11.77 30.16 -10.65
N VAL A 13 13.01 30.10 -11.13
CA VAL A 13 13.58 28.88 -11.74
C VAL A 13 13.58 27.73 -10.74
N HIS A 14 13.96 28.02 -9.50
CA HIS A 14 13.82 27.16 -8.33
C HIS A 14 12.89 27.85 -7.33
N PRO A 15 11.60 27.51 -7.27
CA PRO A 15 10.75 27.91 -6.17
C PRO A 15 11.10 27.08 -4.92
N ASP A 16 10.88 27.62 -3.72
CA ASP A 16 11.09 26.92 -2.43
C ASP A 16 9.99 25.87 -2.14
N VAL A 17 9.50 25.19 -3.18
CA VAL A 17 8.54 24.11 -3.10
C VAL A 17 9.21 22.87 -2.51
N GLN A 18 8.53 22.24 -1.56
CA GLN A 18 8.96 20.98 -0.98
C GLN A 18 8.03 19.86 -1.44
N MET A 19 8.59 18.74 -1.90
CA MET A 19 7.78 17.55 -2.17
C MET A 19 7.40 16.88 -0.85
N LYS A 20 6.14 16.48 -0.69
CA LYS A 20 5.72 15.66 0.45
C LYS A 20 6.49 14.32 0.44
N PRO A 21 7.05 13.87 1.58
CA PRO A 21 7.68 12.56 1.69
C PRO A 21 6.74 11.42 1.27
N LEU A 22 7.32 10.33 0.76
CA LEU A 22 6.58 9.13 0.36
C LEU A 22 7.02 7.98 1.27
N PRO A 23 6.12 7.34 2.05
CA PRO A 23 6.54 6.38 3.07
C PRO A 23 7.41 5.23 2.55
N PHE A 24 7.15 4.75 1.34
CA PHE A 24 7.90 3.65 0.72
C PHE A 24 9.21 4.08 0.02
N TYR A 25 9.70 5.31 0.18
CA TYR A 25 10.92 5.79 -0.46
C TYR A 25 11.76 6.68 0.46
N ASP A 26 12.94 6.22 0.87
CA ASP A 26 13.96 7.11 1.42
C ASP A 26 14.58 7.94 0.29
N VAL A 27 14.73 9.25 0.48
CA VAL A 27 15.54 10.09 -0.43
C VAL A 27 17.00 9.94 -0.02
N LEU A 28 17.83 9.47 -0.96
CA LEU A 28 19.28 9.37 -0.81
C LEU A 28 19.98 10.65 -1.30
N ASP A 29 19.50 11.24 -2.40
CA ASP A 29 20.05 12.49 -2.97
C ASP A 29 19.02 13.23 -3.85
N VAL A 30 19.24 14.52 -4.10
CA VAL A 30 18.40 15.42 -4.90
C VAL A 30 19.12 15.75 -6.21
N LEU A 31 18.97 14.87 -7.20
CA LEU A 31 19.62 14.98 -8.52
C LEU A 31 19.15 16.22 -9.32
N ILE A 32 17.89 16.62 -9.17
CA ILE A 32 17.36 17.91 -9.63
C ILE A 32 16.43 18.46 -8.56
N LYS A 33 16.80 19.61 -7.96
CA LYS A 33 15.96 20.35 -7.02
C LYS A 33 14.62 20.74 -7.67
N PRO A 34 13.53 20.90 -6.88
CA PRO A 34 12.27 21.49 -7.36
C PRO A 34 12.53 22.70 -8.27
N SER A 35 12.11 22.55 -9.51
CA SER A 35 12.41 23.47 -10.60
C SER A 35 11.13 23.75 -11.37
N SER A 36 10.76 25.02 -11.48
CA SER A 36 9.56 25.45 -12.19
C SER A 36 9.64 25.00 -13.64
N LEU A 37 8.56 24.38 -14.15
CA LEU A 37 8.40 24.15 -15.59
C LEU A 37 8.32 25.49 -16.35
N GLY A 38 7.87 26.55 -15.69
CA GLY A 38 7.70 27.88 -16.25
C GLY A 38 6.44 28.01 -17.11
N ALA A 39 6.29 29.17 -17.76
CA ALA A 39 5.28 29.39 -18.78
C ALA A 39 5.90 30.21 -19.92
N SER A 40 6.00 29.63 -21.11
CA SER A 40 6.41 30.34 -22.33
C SER A 40 5.18 30.85 -23.06
N THR A 41 5.16 32.14 -23.39
CA THR A 41 4.11 32.79 -24.18
C THR A 41 4.22 32.49 -25.68
N ALA A 42 5.35 31.95 -26.15
CA ALA A 42 5.61 31.70 -27.57
C ALA A 42 4.88 30.47 -28.14
N GLN A 43 4.42 29.55 -27.29
CA GLN A 43 3.70 28.33 -27.69
C GLN A 43 2.37 28.25 -26.96
N ARG A 44 1.26 28.44 -27.70
CA ARG A 44 -0.08 28.60 -27.11
C ARG A 44 -0.72 27.28 -26.65
N TYR A 45 -0.28 26.13 -27.17
CA TYR A 45 -0.91 24.82 -26.92
C TYR A 45 -0.04 23.86 -26.10
N HIS A 46 1.27 23.78 -26.39
CA HIS A 46 2.19 22.90 -25.69
C HIS A 46 3.51 23.62 -25.37
N GLN A 47 3.92 23.55 -24.12
CA GLN A 47 5.23 24.04 -23.67
C GLN A 47 6.17 22.85 -23.53
N GLU A 48 7.43 23.01 -23.92
CA GLU A 48 8.49 22.02 -23.71
C GLU A 48 9.63 22.64 -22.90
N LYS A 49 10.20 21.88 -21.97
CA LYS A 49 11.40 22.25 -21.23
C LYS A 49 12.34 21.07 -21.06
N TYR A 50 13.63 21.36 -21.14
CA TYR A 50 14.72 20.39 -21.02
C TYR A 50 15.39 20.53 -19.66
N PHE A 51 15.73 19.39 -19.07
CA PHE A 51 16.43 19.26 -17.80
C PHE A 51 17.60 18.29 -17.97
N ILE A 52 18.70 18.52 -17.25
CA ILE A 52 19.92 17.73 -17.34
C ILE A 52 20.40 17.39 -15.92
N PHE A 53 20.83 16.15 -15.70
CA PHE A 53 21.52 15.73 -14.48
C PHE A 53 22.64 14.74 -14.81
N ALA A 54 23.62 14.61 -13.92
CA ALA A 54 24.65 13.58 -13.96
C ALA A 54 24.55 12.70 -12.72
N LEU A 55 25.06 11.47 -12.80
CA LEU A 55 25.20 10.58 -11.65
C LEU A 55 26.66 10.52 -11.21
N THR A 56 26.93 10.50 -9.91
CA THR A 56 28.30 10.27 -9.41
C THR A 56 28.68 8.79 -9.57
N PRO A 57 29.98 8.44 -9.61
CA PRO A 57 30.42 7.04 -9.66
C PRO A 57 29.88 6.20 -8.49
N GLN A 58 29.59 6.81 -7.34
CA GLN A 58 28.97 6.14 -6.19
C GLN A 58 27.49 5.84 -6.46
N GLN A 59 26.70 6.83 -6.88
CA GLN A 59 25.28 6.66 -7.18
C GLN A 59 25.05 5.59 -8.27
N VAL A 60 25.92 5.56 -9.30
CA VAL A 60 25.89 4.50 -10.34
C VAL A 60 26.12 3.12 -9.73
N ARG A 61 27.10 2.95 -8.83
CA ARG A 61 27.32 1.68 -8.13
C ARG A 61 26.12 1.30 -7.27
N GLU A 62 25.59 2.23 -6.47
CA GLU A 62 24.45 1.99 -5.58
C GLU A 62 23.19 1.53 -6.33
N VAL A 63 22.86 2.15 -7.47
CA VAL A 63 21.79 1.65 -8.35
C VAL A 63 22.13 0.24 -8.83
N CYS A 64 23.29 0.04 -9.47
CA CYS A 64 23.65 -1.23 -10.10
C CYS A 64 23.67 -2.44 -9.13
N ILE A 65 24.13 -2.26 -7.88
CA ILE A 65 24.16 -3.34 -6.88
C ILE A 65 22.80 -3.59 -6.20
N SER A 66 21.86 -2.64 -6.27
CA SER A 66 20.56 -2.72 -5.59
C SER A 66 19.52 -3.63 -6.27
N ARG A 67 19.93 -4.47 -7.23
CA ARG A 67 19.03 -5.22 -8.11
C ARG A 67 18.50 -6.48 -7.44
N ASP A 68 17.27 -6.41 -6.93
CA ASP A 68 16.62 -7.46 -6.14
C ASP A 68 15.22 -7.79 -6.68
N PHE A 69 14.54 -8.77 -6.10
CA PHE A 69 13.17 -9.16 -6.44
C PHE A 69 12.14 -8.25 -5.74
N LEU A 70 11.50 -7.36 -6.50
CA LEU A 70 10.41 -6.53 -5.98
C LEU A 70 9.08 -7.32 -5.85
N PRO A 71 8.13 -6.85 -5.01
CA PRO A 71 6.79 -7.40 -4.90
C PRO A 71 6.13 -7.57 -6.28
N GLY A 72 5.77 -8.82 -6.62
CA GLY A 72 5.33 -9.21 -7.97
C GLY A 72 6.36 -10.00 -8.78
N GLY A 73 7.50 -10.36 -8.20
CA GLY A 73 8.44 -11.37 -8.74
C GLY A 73 9.34 -10.87 -9.87
N ARG A 74 9.27 -9.59 -10.23
CA ARG A 74 10.19 -8.97 -11.20
C ARG A 74 11.48 -8.55 -10.49
N ARG A 75 12.63 -8.85 -11.08
CA ARG A 75 13.90 -8.24 -10.65
C ARG A 75 13.98 -6.80 -11.15
N ASP A 76 14.08 -5.86 -10.22
CA ASP A 76 14.20 -4.42 -10.48
C ASP A 76 15.20 -3.82 -9.48
N TYR A 77 15.47 -2.53 -9.56
CA TYR A 77 16.40 -1.86 -8.64
C TYR A 77 15.67 -1.35 -7.40
N MET A 78 16.19 -1.65 -6.21
CA MET A 78 15.70 -1.03 -4.96
C MET A 78 16.17 0.42 -4.84
N VAL A 79 17.32 0.77 -5.42
CA VAL A 79 17.79 2.17 -5.52
C VAL A 79 17.47 2.68 -6.92
N GLN A 80 16.63 3.73 -6.99
CA GLN A 80 15.96 4.19 -8.21
C GLN A 80 16.19 5.68 -8.45
N ILE A 81 16.16 6.09 -9.72
CA ILE A 81 16.00 7.48 -10.11
C ILE A 81 14.50 7.75 -10.22
N GLN A 82 13.98 8.59 -9.33
CA GLN A 82 12.57 8.93 -9.21
C GLN A 82 12.30 10.37 -9.65
N LEU A 83 11.49 10.51 -10.70
CA LEU A 83 10.98 11.78 -11.21
C LEU A 83 9.63 12.10 -10.56
N ARG A 84 9.45 13.33 -10.08
CA ARG A 84 8.21 13.81 -9.45
C ARG A 84 7.76 15.16 -10.03
N PHE A 85 6.45 15.40 -9.99
CA PHE A 85 5.80 16.63 -10.44
C PHE A 85 4.82 17.11 -9.36
N CYS A 86 4.70 18.42 -9.20
CA CYS A 86 3.79 19.06 -8.27
C CYS A 86 3.31 20.43 -8.77
N LEU A 87 2.34 21.03 -8.09
CA LEU A 87 2.08 22.46 -8.21
C LEU A 87 3.25 23.25 -7.62
N SER A 88 3.51 24.46 -8.12
CA SER A 88 4.58 25.34 -7.60
C SER A 88 4.12 26.15 -6.38
N GLU A 89 3.40 25.51 -5.45
CA GLU A 89 2.90 26.12 -4.22
C GLU A 89 3.89 25.91 -3.06
N THR A 90 4.22 26.99 -2.34
CA THR A 90 5.18 27.01 -1.22
C THR A 90 4.53 27.03 0.16
N SER A 91 3.20 27.10 0.23
CA SER A 91 2.42 27.14 1.47
C SER A 91 2.45 25.83 2.28
N CYS A 92 2.69 24.69 1.62
CA CYS A 92 2.81 23.38 2.27
C CYS A 92 3.58 22.38 1.38
N PRO A 93 4.10 21.27 1.95
CA PRO A 93 4.72 20.19 1.17
C PRO A 93 3.72 19.51 0.23
N GLN A 94 4.07 19.47 -1.05
CA GLN A 94 3.16 19.15 -2.16
C GLN A 94 2.99 17.64 -2.41
N GLU A 95 1.75 17.19 -2.62
CA GLU A 95 1.45 15.85 -3.15
C GLU A 95 1.76 15.80 -4.66
N ASP A 96 2.06 14.60 -5.21
CA ASP A 96 2.37 14.47 -6.64
C ASP A 96 1.15 14.89 -7.51
N ASN A 97 1.39 15.79 -8.47
CA ASN A 97 0.35 16.35 -9.33
C ASN A 97 0.93 16.65 -10.72
N TYR A 98 0.33 16.08 -11.78
CA TYR A 98 0.82 16.24 -13.15
C TYR A 98 0.27 17.51 -13.82
N PRO A 99 1.06 18.18 -14.68
CA PRO A 99 0.52 19.06 -15.71
C PRO A 99 -0.48 18.36 -16.63
N ASN A 100 -1.37 19.13 -17.27
CA ASN A 100 -2.22 18.60 -18.34
C ASN A 100 -1.39 18.20 -19.58
N SER A 101 -1.86 17.19 -20.32
CA SER A 101 -1.21 16.64 -21.52
C SER A 101 0.28 16.30 -21.34
N LEU A 102 0.68 15.91 -20.12
CA LEU A 102 2.07 15.58 -19.78
C LEU A 102 2.64 14.49 -20.70
N CYS A 103 3.79 14.77 -21.29
CA CYS A 103 4.63 13.85 -22.05
C CYS A 103 6.08 13.99 -21.55
N ILE A 104 6.81 12.87 -21.47
CA ILE A 104 8.17 12.83 -20.91
C ILE A 104 9.05 11.99 -21.83
N LYS A 105 10.23 12.51 -22.18
CA LYS A 105 11.29 11.77 -22.86
C LYS A 105 12.54 11.75 -21.99
N VAL A 106 13.13 10.58 -21.76
CA VAL A 106 14.38 10.42 -21.02
C VAL A 106 15.43 9.87 -21.98
N ASN A 107 16.53 10.59 -22.17
CA ASN A 107 17.58 10.29 -23.15
C ASN A 107 17.03 10.02 -24.57
N GLY A 108 16.03 10.82 -24.98
CA GLY A 108 15.34 10.69 -26.27
C GLY A 108 14.23 9.63 -26.32
N LYS A 109 14.19 8.68 -25.37
CA LYS A 109 13.17 7.62 -25.32
C LYS A 109 11.90 8.11 -24.61
N LEU A 110 10.73 7.87 -25.20
CA LEU A 110 9.44 8.17 -24.58
C LEU A 110 9.26 7.34 -23.28
N PHE A 111 8.87 8.00 -22.19
CA PHE A 111 8.52 7.34 -20.94
C PHE A 111 7.01 7.03 -20.90
N PRO A 112 6.60 5.75 -20.69
CA PRO A 112 5.20 5.38 -20.64
C PRO A 112 4.56 5.79 -19.29
N LEU A 113 3.92 6.96 -19.27
CA LEU A 113 3.10 7.38 -18.13
C LEU A 113 2.01 6.33 -17.84
N PRO A 114 1.92 5.75 -16.62
CA PRO A 114 1.01 4.63 -16.40
C PRO A 114 -0.45 5.04 -16.59
N GLY A 115 -1.29 4.06 -16.94
CA GLY A 115 -2.58 4.26 -17.62
C GLY A 115 -3.55 5.26 -17.01
N TYR A 116 -4.43 5.78 -17.87
CA TYR A 116 -5.66 6.47 -17.48
C TYR A 116 -6.64 5.49 -16.83
N ALA A 117 -7.54 5.99 -15.98
CA ALA A 117 -8.80 5.31 -15.76
C ALA A 117 -9.66 5.44 -17.04
N PRO A 118 -10.49 4.45 -17.41
CA PRO A 118 -11.39 4.60 -18.55
C PRO A 118 -12.32 5.80 -18.33
N PRO A 119 -12.52 6.67 -19.33
CA PRO A 119 -13.33 7.87 -19.14
C PRO A 119 -14.79 7.49 -18.81
N PRO A 120 -15.47 8.22 -17.92
CA PRO A 120 -16.89 8.04 -17.68
C PRO A 120 -17.67 8.36 -18.96
N LYS A 121 -18.86 7.75 -19.12
CA LYS A 121 -19.72 7.91 -20.32
C LYS A 121 -20.10 9.36 -20.67
N ASN A 122 -19.86 10.31 -19.75
CA ASN A 122 -20.23 11.71 -19.85
C ASN A 122 -19.12 12.59 -20.47
N GLY A 123 -18.03 12.00 -21.01
CA GLY A 123 -17.00 12.73 -21.78
C GLY A 123 -16.05 13.63 -20.98
N VAL A 124 -16.21 13.76 -19.66
CA VAL A 124 -15.32 14.54 -18.80
C VAL A 124 -13.94 13.87 -18.71
N GLU A 125 -12.90 14.54 -19.20
CA GLU A 125 -11.53 14.04 -19.15
C GLU A 125 -11.04 13.94 -17.70
N GLN A 126 -10.83 12.71 -17.21
CA GLN A 126 -10.31 12.50 -15.86
C GLN A 126 -8.81 12.80 -15.83
N LYS A 127 -8.43 13.87 -15.12
CA LYS A 127 -7.03 14.20 -14.87
C LYS A 127 -6.33 13.01 -14.19
N ARG A 128 -5.27 12.49 -14.83
CA ARG A 128 -4.49 11.35 -14.35
C ARG A 128 -3.98 11.64 -12.92
N PRO A 129 -4.22 10.77 -11.92
CA PRO A 129 -3.73 10.98 -10.56
C PRO A 129 -2.20 10.97 -10.54
N GLY A 130 -1.61 11.97 -9.88
CA GLY A 130 -0.17 12.08 -9.70
C GLY A 130 0.39 10.94 -8.85
N ARG A 131 1.66 10.60 -9.13
CA ARG A 131 2.45 9.59 -8.41
C ARG A 131 3.92 9.78 -8.78
N PRO A 132 4.88 9.30 -7.96
CA PRO A 132 6.27 9.17 -8.37
C PRO A 132 6.43 8.33 -9.64
N LEU A 133 7.43 8.66 -10.46
CA LEU A 133 7.79 7.95 -11.68
C LEU A 133 9.21 7.39 -11.55
N ASN A 134 9.34 6.07 -11.43
CA ASN A 134 10.64 5.39 -11.56
C ASN A 134 11.08 5.45 -13.04
N ILE A 135 12.10 6.26 -13.34
CA ILE A 135 12.66 6.43 -14.70
C ILE A 135 13.96 5.64 -14.92
N THR A 136 14.42 4.87 -13.93
CA THR A 136 15.73 4.19 -13.88
C THR A 136 16.05 3.38 -15.15
N SER A 137 15.06 2.72 -15.74
CA SER A 137 15.22 1.90 -16.95
C SER A 137 15.52 2.69 -18.25
N LEU A 138 15.34 4.01 -18.24
CA LEU A 138 15.71 4.92 -19.34
C LEU A 138 16.96 5.76 -19.02
N VAL A 139 17.46 5.71 -17.79
CA VAL A 139 18.64 6.44 -17.33
C VAL A 139 19.92 5.73 -17.79
N ARG A 140 20.88 6.52 -18.29
CA ARG A 140 22.26 6.10 -18.52
C ARG A 140 22.94 5.97 -17.16
N LEU A 141 23.14 4.74 -16.70
CA LEU A 141 23.86 4.41 -15.47
C LEU A 141 25.38 4.53 -15.70
N SER A 142 25.84 5.76 -15.93
CA SER A 142 27.25 6.11 -16.12
C SER A 142 27.50 7.52 -15.61
N SER A 143 28.65 7.73 -14.97
CA SER A 143 29.10 9.04 -14.50
C SER A 143 29.88 9.84 -15.56
N ALA A 144 30.16 9.22 -16.72
CA ALA A 144 30.91 9.86 -17.81
C ALA A 144 30.03 10.61 -18.82
N VAL A 145 28.70 10.45 -18.73
CA VAL A 145 27.74 11.10 -19.64
C VAL A 145 26.52 11.64 -18.88
N PRO A 146 26.02 12.83 -19.22
CA PRO A 146 24.80 13.35 -18.61
C PRO A 146 23.55 12.60 -19.11
N ASN A 147 22.53 12.67 -18.27
CA ASN A 147 21.17 12.27 -18.55
C ASN A 147 20.32 13.50 -18.88
N GLN A 148 19.46 13.39 -19.90
CA GLN A 148 18.58 14.46 -20.33
C GLN A 148 17.11 14.05 -20.21
N ILE A 149 16.28 14.94 -19.68
CA ILE A 149 14.81 14.81 -19.66
C ILE A 149 14.23 15.95 -20.51
N SER A 150 13.38 15.64 -21.48
CA SER A 150 12.41 16.59 -22.04
C SER A 150 11.07 16.34 -21.38
N VAL A 151 10.41 17.43 -20.97
CA VAL A 151 9.04 17.44 -20.48
C VAL A 151 8.22 18.31 -21.41
N THR A 152 7.11 17.79 -21.93
CA THR A 152 6.10 18.55 -22.69
C THR A 152 4.79 18.56 -21.92
N TRP A 153 4.08 19.68 -21.88
CA TRP A 153 2.77 19.80 -21.21
C TRP A 153 1.88 20.85 -21.87
N ALA A 154 0.58 20.81 -21.60
CA ALA A 154 -0.35 21.91 -21.90
C ALA A 154 -0.44 22.84 -20.66
N PRO A 155 -0.31 24.17 -20.82
CA PRO A 155 -0.43 25.11 -19.71
C PRO A 155 -1.87 25.21 -19.18
N GLU A 156 -2.01 25.40 -17.87
CA GLU A 156 -3.31 25.64 -17.21
C GLU A 156 -3.34 27.07 -16.65
N ILE A 157 -4.40 27.83 -16.91
CA ILE A 157 -4.57 29.19 -16.38
C ILE A 157 -4.62 29.13 -14.84
N GLY A 158 -3.84 30.00 -14.19
CA GLY A 158 -3.78 30.08 -12.72
C GLY A 158 -2.97 28.98 -12.03
N LYS A 159 -2.36 28.03 -12.77
CA LYS A 159 -1.53 26.97 -12.19
C LYS A 159 -0.12 27.01 -12.79
N THR A 160 0.87 26.92 -11.92
CA THR A 160 2.26 26.64 -12.32
C THR A 160 2.70 25.34 -11.68
N TYR A 161 3.60 24.63 -12.37
CA TYR A 161 4.05 23.29 -11.98
C TYR A 161 5.57 23.27 -11.81
N SER A 162 6.04 22.42 -10.90
CA SER A 162 7.45 22.14 -10.67
C SER A 162 7.78 20.68 -10.90
N MET A 163 9.01 20.42 -11.33
CA MET A 163 9.59 19.10 -11.53
C MET A 163 10.80 18.93 -10.61
N SER A 164 10.99 17.72 -10.08
CA SER A 164 12.17 17.34 -9.29
C SER A 164 12.59 15.91 -9.60
N VAL A 165 13.87 15.60 -9.40
CA VAL A 165 14.44 14.27 -9.60
C VAL A 165 15.27 13.89 -8.38
N TYR A 166 15.04 12.69 -7.87
CA TYR A 166 15.66 12.16 -6.67
C TYR A 166 16.35 10.84 -6.96
N LEU A 167 17.46 10.57 -6.25
CA LEU A 167 17.91 9.21 -6.01
C LEU A 167 17.20 8.72 -4.76
N VAL A 168 16.50 7.58 -4.85
CA VAL A 168 15.69 7.04 -3.74
C VAL A 168 15.97 5.57 -3.49
N ARG A 169 15.78 5.12 -2.25
CA ARG A 169 15.69 3.69 -1.91
C ARG A 169 14.23 3.32 -1.67
N GLN A 170 13.68 2.46 -2.53
CA GLN A 170 12.38 1.85 -2.30
C GLN A 170 12.45 0.93 -1.07
N LEU A 171 11.44 1.04 -0.21
CA LEU A 171 11.25 0.26 1.00
C LEU A 171 10.13 -0.76 0.83
N THR A 172 10.15 -1.80 1.65
CA THR A 172 9.13 -2.85 1.66
C THR A 172 8.21 -2.74 2.88
N SER A 173 7.03 -3.37 2.83
CA SER A 173 6.10 -3.32 3.97
C SER A 173 6.66 -3.86 5.30
N PRO A 174 7.54 -4.90 5.36
CA PRO A 174 8.23 -5.28 6.60
C PRO A 174 9.15 -4.19 7.16
N LEU A 175 9.87 -3.45 6.29
CA LEU A 175 10.75 -2.34 6.72
C LEU A 175 9.93 -1.17 7.29
N LEU A 176 8.78 -0.86 6.70
CA LEU A 176 7.87 0.16 7.27
C LEU A 176 7.17 -0.31 8.55
N LEU A 177 6.92 -1.61 8.71
CA LEU A 177 6.40 -2.19 9.95
C LEU A 177 7.45 -2.11 11.07
N GLN A 178 8.72 -2.39 10.76
CA GLN A 178 9.83 -2.22 11.70
C GLN A 178 9.96 -0.75 12.11
N ARG A 179 9.93 0.19 11.16
CA ARG A 179 9.93 1.63 11.45
C ARG A 179 8.73 2.08 12.28
N LEU A 180 7.54 1.52 12.03
CA LEU A 180 6.34 1.82 12.83
C LEU A 180 6.49 1.30 14.27
N ARG A 181 7.07 0.11 14.46
CA ARG A 181 7.42 -0.41 15.80
C ARG A 181 8.48 0.46 16.50
N MET A 182 9.46 0.99 15.76
CA MET A 182 10.48 1.91 16.30
C MET A 182 9.94 3.30 16.66
N LYS A 183 8.75 3.71 16.19
CA LYS A 183 8.03 4.89 16.74
C LYS A 183 7.53 4.67 18.18
N GLY A 184 7.54 3.42 18.66
CA GLY A 184 7.01 3.03 19.97
C GLY A 184 5.52 2.67 19.95
N ILE A 185 5.05 2.18 21.09
CA ILE A 185 3.64 1.84 21.34
C ILE A 185 2.99 3.03 22.05
N ARG A 186 1.78 3.43 21.64
CA ARG A 186 1.04 4.52 22.29
C ARG A 186 0.58 4.07 23.68
N ASN A 187 0.74 4.92 24.70
CA ASN A 187 0.27 4.64 26.07
C ASN A 187 -1.22 4.18 26.03
N PRO A 188 -1.54 2.98 26.57
CA PRO A 188 -2.90 2.47 26.75
C PRO A 188 -3.91 3.47 27.33
N ASP A 189 -3.47 4.36 28.22
CA ASP A 189 -4.33 5.35 28.89
C ASP A 189 -5.02 6.31 27.92
N HIS A 190 -4.44 6.58 26.74
CA HIS A 190 -5.12 7.36 25.71
C HIS A 190 -6.35 6.64 25.14
N SER A 191 -6.30 5.31 25.06
CA SER A 191 -7.43 4.49 24.61
C SER A 191 -8.43 4.30 25.75
N ARG A 192 -7.98 4.15 27.01
CA ARG A 192 -8.84 4.16 28.21
C ARG A 192 -9.59 5.49 28.35
N ALA A 193 -8.94 6.63 28.07
CA ALA A 193 -9.57 7.94 28.05
C ALA A 193 -10.61 8.06 26.94
N LEU A 194 -10.30 7.62 25.70
CA LEU A 194 -11.26 7.61 24.58
C LEU A 194 -12.43 6.63 24.77
N ILE A 195 -12.24 5.56 25.56
CA ILE A 195 -13.33 4.69 26.03
C ILE A 195 -14.23 5.47 26.99
N LYS A 196 -13.67 6.13 28.00
CA LYS A 196 -14.44 6.93 28.97
C LYS A 196 -15.19 8.07 28.31
N GLU A 197 -14.53 8.85 27.45
CA GLU A 197 -15.15 9.91 26.62
C GLU A 197 -16.41 9.43 25.87
N LYS A 198 -16.42 8.18 25.41
CA LYS A 198 -17.52 7.55 24.64
C LYS A 198 -18.56 6.83 25.49
N LEU A 199 -18.29 6.65 26.79
CA LEU A 199 -19.19 6.02 27.75
C LEU A 199 -19.81 7.04 28.71
N THR A 200 -19.21 8.23 28.84
CA THR A 200 -19.84 9.39 29.48
C THR A 200 -21.18 9.67 28.80
N ALA A 201 -22.27 9.54 29.56
CA ALA A 201 -23.58 9.98 29.11
C ALA A 201 -23.61 11.51 28.95
N ASP A 202 -24.15 11.97 27.83
CA ASP A 202 -24.55 13.37 27.65
C ASP A 202 -25.82 13.61 28.49
N PRO A 203 -25.83 14.55 29.45
CA PRO A 203 -26.97 14.77 30.33
C PRO A 203 -28.23 15.26 29.59
N ASP A 204 -28.07 15.82 28.39
CA ASP A 204 -29.18 16.27 27.54
C ASP A 204 -29.66 15.16 26.57
N SER A 205 -29.14 13.92 26.69
CA SER A 205 -29.46 12.80 25.81
C SER A 205 -30.17 11.64 26.51
N GLU A 206 -31.33 11.25 25.99
CA GLU A 206 -32.10 10.09 26.48
C GLU A 206 -31.41 8.73 26.24
N ILE A 207 -30.34 8.69 25.42
CA ILE A 207 -29.69 7.43 24.98
C ILE A 207 -28.21 7.40 25.38
N ALA A 208 -27.94 6.89 26.58
CA ALA A 208 -26.58 6.66 27.07
C ALA A 208 -25.93 5.41 26.43
N THR A 209 -24.64 5.50 26.06
CA THR A 209 -23.87 4.35 25.57
C THR A 209 -23.32 3.55 26.75
N THR A 210 -24.05 2.55 27.22
CA THR A 210 -23.70 1.73 28.41
C THR A 210 -22.54 0.74 28.19
N SER A 211 -22.04 0.59 26.97
CA SER A 211 -20.84 -0.21 26.68
C SER A 211 -20.34 -0.07 25.24
N LEU A 212 -19.05 -0.35 25.02
CA LEU A 212 -18.43 -0.37 23.70
C LEU A 212 -17.93 -1.79 23.38
N ARG A 213 -18.34 -2.34 22.25
CA ARG A 213 -17.85 -3.62 21.72
C ARG A 213 -16.79 -3.37 20.65
N VAL A 214 -15.70 -4.14 20.68
CA VAL A 214 -14.68 -4.15 19.61
C VAL A 214 -14.23 -5.58 19.34
N SER A 215 -13.75 -5.82 18.12
CA SER A 215 -13.15 -7.10 17.73
C SER A 215 -11.63 -7.08 17.84
N LEU A 216 -11.08 -8.20 18.30
CA LEU A 216 -9.64 -8.50 18.29
C LEU A 216 -9.19 -9.07 16.92
N MET A 217 -10.11 -9.16 15.95
CA MET A 217 -9.86 -9.58 14.57
C MET A 217 -9.67 -8.38 13.65
N CYS A 218 -8.74 -8.52 12.70
CA CYS A 218 -8.46 -7.51 11.71
C CYS A 218 -9.63 -7.36 10.72
N PRO A 219 -10.24 -6.16 10.55
CA PRO A 219 -11.36 -5.95 9.64
C PRO A 219 -10.98 -6.19 8.17
N LEU A 220 -9.70 -6.02 7.81
CA LEU A 220 -9.15 -6.37 6.49
C LEU A 220 -8.92 -7.88 6.32
N GLY A 221 -8.16 -8.48 7.24
CA GLY A 221 -7.63 -9.84 7.07
C GLY A 221 -8.51 -10.97 7.61
N LYS A 222 -9.53 -10.65 8.40
CA LYS A 222 -10.39 -11.60 9.14
C LYS A 222 -9.62 -12.61 10.02
N MET A 223 -8.40 -12.23 10.40
CA MET A 223 -7.46 -12.96 11.27
C MET A 223 -7.17 -12.13 12.51
N ARG A 224 -6.68 -12.75 13.59
CA ARG A 224 -6.34 -12.04 14.84
C ARG A 224 -5.33 -10.92 14.58
N LEU A 225 -5.55 -9.76 15.20
CA LEU A 225 -4.60 -8.64 15.16
C LEU A 225 -3.24 -9.10 15.72
N THR A 226 -2.16 -8.84 14.98
CA THR A 226 -0.77 -9.10 15.43
C THR A 226 -0.05 -7.81 15.76
N VAL A 227 -0.34 -6.73 15.04
CA VAL A 227 0.09 -5.37 15.38
C VAL A 227 -1.14 -4.45 15.31
N PRO A 228 -1.85 -4.23 16.43
CA PRO A 228 -3.08 -3.43 16.46
C PRO A 228 -2.76 -1.96 16.18
N CYS A 229 -3.30 -1.44 15.09
CA CYS A 229 -2.97 -0.14 14.54
C CYS A 229 -4.20 0.64 14.13
N ARG A 230 -4.12 1.96 14.26
CA ARG A 230 -5.05 2.95 13.69
C ARG A 230 -4.31 4.27 13.45
N ALA A 231 -4.94 5.24 12.79
CA ALA A 231 -4.40 6.60 12.76
C ALA A 231 -4.80 7.37 14.02
N VAL A 232 -3.99 8.35 14.47
CA VAL A 232 -4.37 9.25 15.58
C VAL A 232 -5.62 10.09 15.28
N THR A 233 -5.96 10.24 13.99
CA THR A 233 -7.17 10.92 13.49
C THR A 233 -8.42 10.02 13.45
N CYS A 234 -8.30 8.74 13.84
CA CYS A 234 -9.42 7.81 13.89
C CYS A 234 -10.24 7.97 15.18
N SER A 235 -11.48 8.46 15.05
CA SER A 235 -12.45 8.61 16.15
C SER A 235 -13.08 7.30 16.65
N HIS A 236 -12.59 6.15 16.19
CA HIS A 236 -13.01 4.79 16.58
C HIS A 236 -11.91 4.06 17.37
N LEU A 237 -12.33 3.11 18.20
CA LEU A 237 -11.43 2.24 18.95
C LEU A 237 -10.94 1.03 18.13
N GLN A 238 -11.78 0.52 17.22
CA GLN A 238 -11.45 -0.67 16.42
C GLN A 238 -10.14 -0.48 15.66
N CYS A 239 -9.17 -1.36 15.93
CA CYS A 239 -7.88 -1.41 15.26
C CYS A 239 -7.92 -2.30 14.01
N PHE A 240 -6.95 -2.08 13.12
CA PHE A 240 -6.60 -2.95 12.00
C PHE A 240 -5.15 -3.42 12.12
N ASP A 241 -4.76 -4.47 11.40
CA ASP A 241 -3.40 -4.99 11.50
C ASP A 241 -2.43 -4.17 10.64
N ALA A 242 -1.36 -3.68 11.26
CA ALA A 242 -0.38 -2.83 10.58
C ALA A 242 0.37 -3.54 9.44
N ALA A 243 0.67 -4.84 9.57
CA ALA A 243 1.45 -5.56 8.58
C ALA A 243 0.65 -5.71 7.29
N LEU A 244 -0.61 -6.15 7.40
CA LEU A 244 -1.52 -6.25 6.26
C LEU A 244 -1.85 -4.87 5.66
N TYR A 245 -2.02 -3.85 6.50
CA TYR A 245 -2.27 -2.48 6.03
C TYR A 245 -1.12 -1.92 5.17
N LEU A 246 0.12 -2.17 5.59
CA LEU A 246 1.31 -1.76 4.85
C LEU A 246 1.48 -2.58 3.56
N GLN A 247 1.23 -3.90 3.57
CA GLN A 247 1.24 -4.74 2.36
C GLN A 247 0.21 -4.30 1.31
N MET A 248 -0.95 -3.78 1.73
CA MET A 248 -1.93 -3.21 0.81
C MET A 248 -1.43 -1.89 0.20
N ASN A 249 -0.89 -0.99 1.03
CA ASN A 249 -0.39 0.31 0.55
C ASN A 249 0.90 0.20 -0.29
N GLU A 250 1.71 -0.84 -0.07
CA GLU A 250 2.87 -1.17 -0.91
C GLU A 250 2.46 -1.50 -2.36
N LYS A 251 1.32 -2.17 -2.54
CA LYS A 251 0.74 -2.50 -3.86
C LYS A 251 -0.07 -1.36 -4.47
N LYS A 252 -0.82 -0.62 -3.64
CA LYS A 252 -1.66 0.52 -4.05
C LYS A 252 -1.76 1.51 -2.89
N PRO A 253 -0.93 2.57 -2.84
CA PRO A 253 -0.88 3.51 -1.72
C PRO A 253 -2.10 4.44 -1.71
N THR A 254 -3.21 4.00 -1.12
CA THR A 254 -4.42 4.80 -0.95
C THR A 254 -4.44 5.57 0.37
N TRP A 255 -3.79 5.04 1.41
CA TRP A 255 -3.73 5.59 2.76
C TRP A 255 -5.12 5.95 3.34
N ILE A 256 -6.08 5.05 3.12
CA ILE A 256 -7.46 5.14 3.63
C ILE A 256 -7.64 4.16 4.80
N CYS A 257 -8.35 4.55 5.85
CA CYS A 257 -8.64 3.70 7.01
C CYS A 257 -9.71 2.64 6.68
N PRO A 258 -9.45 1.33 6.88
CA PRO A 258 -10.38 0.24 6.53
C PRO A 258 -11.56 0.07 7.52
N VAL A 259 -11.78 1.03 8.40
CA VAL A 259 -12.84 1.03 9.42
C VAL A 259 -13.78 2.24 9.26
N CYS A 260 -13.31 3.35 8.69
CA CYS A 260 -14.07 4.61 8.61
C CYS A 260 -13.78 5.46 7.36
N ASP A 261 -13.03 4.93 6.39
CA ASP A 261 -12.71 5.52 5.08
C ASP A 261 -12.06 6.92 5.08
N LYS A 262 -11.63 7.43 6.24
CA LYS A 262 -10.85 8.67 6.39
C LYS A 262 -9.36 8.44 6.04
N LYS A 263 -8.63 9.51 5.67
CA LYS A 263 -7.17 9.46 5.44
C LYS A 263 -6.43 8.96 6.71
N ALA A 264 -5.60 7.93 6.54
CA ALA A 264 -4.75 7.28 7.53
C ALA A 264 -3.32 7.13 6.96
N ALA A 265 -2.63 8.27 6.81
CA ALA A 265 -1.27 8.32 6.29
C ALA A 265 -0.26 7.66 7.26
N TYR A 266 0.86 7.15 6.73
CA TYR A 266 1.87 6.44 7.51
C TYR A 266 2.40 7.25 8.71
N GLU A 267 2.46 8.56 8.56
CA GLU A 267 2.93 9.51 9.56
C GLU A 267 2.03 9.48 10.80
N SER A 268 0.70 9.40 10.60
CA SER A 268 -0.32 9.42 11.65
C SER A 268 -0.66 8.03 12.23
N LEU A 269 -0.09 6.94 11.72
CA LEU A 269 -0.26 5.59 12.27
C LEU A 269 0.40 5.44 13.65
N ILE A 270 -0.33 4.79 14.56
CA ILE A 270 0.08 4.40 15.91
C ILE A 270 -0.17 2.90 16.13
N ILE A 271 0.65 2.28 16.99
CA ILE A 271 0.34 0.98 17.60
C ILE A 271 -0.42 1.27 18.91
N ASP A 272 -1.60 0.67 19.08
CA ASP A 272 -2.50 0.97 20.20
C ASP A 272 -2.19 0.08 21.41
N GLY A 273 -1.57 0.65 22.45
CA GLY A 273 -1.06 -0.11 23.59
C GLY A 273 -2.13 -0.89 24.36
N LEU A 274 -3.35 -0.37 24.47
CA LEU A 274 -4.43 -1.08 25.16
C LEU A 274 -4.83 -2.36 24.40
N PHE A 275 -4.83 -2.32 23.07
CA PHE A 275 -5.03 -3.54 22.29
C PHE A 275 -3.82 -4.48 22.37
N VAL A 276 -2.59 -3.97 22.54
CA VAL A 276 -1.41 -4.84 22.75
C VAL A 276 -1.51 -5.60 24.08
N GLU A 277 -1.90 -4.94 25.17
CA GLU A 277 -2.17 -5.59 26.47
C GLU A 277 -3.23 -6.70 26.30
N ILE A 278 -4.40 -6.35 25.76
CA ILE A 278 -5.55 -7.26 25.64
C ILE A 278 -5.26 -8.47 24.72
N LEU A 279 -4.47 -8.29 23.66
CA LEU A 279 -4.06 -9.38 22.75
C LEU A 279 -3.03 -10.34 23.38
N ASN A 280 -2.31 -9.90 24.41
CA ASN A 280 -1.42 -10.76 25.20
C ASN A 280 -2.19 -11.47 26.32
N ASP A 281 -3.10 -10.77 27.00
CA ASP A 281 -3.89 -11.28 28.13
C ASP A 281 -4.94 -12.34 27.71
N CYS A 282 -5.41 -12.30 26.46
CA CYS A 282 -6.42 -13.22 25.95
C CYS A 282 -6.11 -13.69 24.53
N SER A 283 -6.21 -15.01 24.31
CA SER A 283 -6.04 -15.68 23.02
C SER A 283 -7.29 -16.41 22.51
N ASP A 284 -8.33 -16.57 23.34
CA ASP A 284 -9.47 -17.47 23.08
C ASP A 284 -10.78 -16.77 22.62
N VAL A 285 -10.80 -15.43 22.50
CA VAL A 285 -11.97 -14.70 21.97
C VAL A 285 -11.63 -13.70 20.88
N ASP A 286 -12.60 -13.48 19.99
CA ASP A 286 -12.53 -12.57 18.85
C ASP A 286 -13.19 -11.20 19.13
N GLU A 287 -13.92 -11.05 20.24
CA GLU A 287 -14.59 -9.83 20.66
C GLU A 287 -14.45 -9.58 22.17
N ILE A 288 -14.42 -8.30 22.54
CA ILE A 288 -14.44 -7.83 23.93
C ILE A 288 -15.47 -6.70 24.10
N LYS A 289 -15.93 -6.52 25.34
CA LYS A 289 -16.81 -5.44 25.77
C LYS A 289 -16.10 -4.57 26.80
N PHE A 290 -15.97 -3.27 26.55
CA PHE A 290 -15.52 -2.28 27.53
C PHE A 290 -16.67 -1.81 28.41
N GLN A 291 -16.34 -1.45 29.66
CA GLN A 291 -17.23 -0.94 30.70
C GLN A 291 -16.83 0.48 31.13
N GLU A 292 -17.73 1.20 31.81
CA GLU A 292 -17.58 2.63 32.16
C GLU A 292 -16.37 2.93 33.06
N ASP A 293 -15.98 1.99 33.92
CA ASP A 293 -14.77 2.07 34.75
C ASP A 293 -13.47 2.01 33.93
N GLY A 294 -13.52 1.56 32.68
CA GLY A 294 -12.40 1.33 31.77
C GLY A 294 -11.91 -0.12 31.73
N THR A 295 -12.56 -1.03 32.45
CA THR A 295 -12.30 -2.48 32.37
C THR A 295 -12.89 -3.08 31.08
N TRP A 296 -12.50 -4.31 30.77
CA TRP A 296 -13.01 -5.07 29.63
C TRP A 296 -13.34 -6.51 30.03
N CYS A 297 -14.29 -7.13 29.34
CA CYS A 297 -14.59 -8.55 29.50
C CYS A 297 -14.63 -9.31 28.16
N PRO A 298 -14.14 -10.56 28.11
CA PRO A 298 -14.22 -11.42 26.91
C PRO A 298 -15.65 -11.72 26.50
N MET A 299 -16.02 -11.45 25.24
CA MET A 299 -17.33 -11.81 24.71
C MET A 299 -17.35 -13.24 24.16
N ARG A 300 -17.34 -14.21 25.08
CA ARG A 300 -17.55 -15.62 24.71
C ARG A 300 -18.99 -15.82 24.19
N PRO A 301 -19.19 -16.49 23.04
CA PRO A 301 -20.52 -16.84 22.56
C PRO A 301 -21.29 -17.64 23.63
N LYS A 302 -22.45 -17.13 24.03
CA LYS A 302 -23.30 -17.79 25.02
C LYS A 302 -23.85 -19.07 24.40
N LYS A 303 -23.27 -20.23 24.72
CA LYS A 303 -23.90 -21.53 24.45
C LYS A 303 -25.23 -21.55 25.22
N GLU A 304 -26.31 -21.26 24.54
CA GLU A 304 -27.65 -21.48 25.08
C GLU A 304 -27.85 -22.98 25.19
N THR A 305 -27.62 -23.50 26.39
CA THR A 305 -28.08 -24.83 26.78
C THR A 305 -29.60 -24.79 26.78
N VAL A 306 -30.20 -25.12 25.63
CA VAL A 306 -31.64 -25.36 25.51
C VAL A 306 -31.97 -26.49 26.48
N LYS A 307 -32.44 -26.12 27.68
CA LYS A 307 -32.95 -27.06 28.67
C LYS A 307 -34.29 -27.58 28.16
N VAL A 308 -34.23 -28.59 27.29
CA VAL A 308 -35.41 -29.36 26.89
C VAL A 308 -36.06 -29.87 28.18
N PRO A 309 -37.31 -29.47 28.49
CA PRO A 309 -37.99 -29.95 29.68
C PRO A 309 -38.26 -31.45 29.51
N SER A 310 -37.63 -32.26 30.35
CA SER A 310 -37.77 -33.72 30.32
C SER A 310 -39.18 -34.11 30.75
N GLN A 311 -40.09 -34.28 29.78
CA GLN A 311 -41.42 -34.84 30.05
C GLN A 311 -41.28 -36.30 30.51
N SER A 312 -41.79 -36.57 31.70
CA SER A 312 -41.78 -37.90 32.32
C SER A 312 -42.81 -38.82 31.66
N VAL A 313 -42.35 -39.85 30.95
CA VAL A 313 -43.18 -40.94 30.45
C VAL A 313 -43.12 -42.10 31.46
N PRO A 314 -44.26 -42.61 31.98
CA PRO A 314 -44.25 -43.73 32.93
C PRO A 314 -43.92 -45.07 32.24
N LYS A 315 -43.24 -45.95 32.97
CA LYS A 315 -42.99 -47.34 32.54
C LYS A 315 -44.28 -48.16 32.44
N VAL A 316 -44.37 -48.98 31.41
CA VAL A 316 -45.12 -50.25 31.39
C VAL A 316 -44.24 -51.30 30.70
N GLU A 317 -44.16 -52.53 31.22
CA GLU A 317 -43.16 -53.53 30.79
C GLU A 317 -43.77 -54.81 30.19
N SER A 318 -43.42 -55.12 28.92
CA SER A 318 -43.29 -56.47 28.32
C SER A 318 -44.56 -57.36 28.19
N LYS A 319 -44.72 -58.23 27.18
CA LYS A 319 -43.89 -59.41 26.82
C LYS A 319 -44.28 -60.00 25.43
N TYR A 320 -43.46 -60.96 24.97
CA TYR A 320 -43.73 -61.98 23.91
C TYR A 320 -43.78 -61.53 22.43
N ASN A 321 -43.46 -62.37 21.42
CA ASN A 321 -42.38 -63.39 21.30
C ASN A 321 -42.25 -63.89 19.83
N HIS A 322 -41.03 -64.12 19.32
CA HIS A 322 -40.70 -64.84 18.06
C HIS A 322 -41.33 -64.33 16.72
N SER A 323 -40.98 -64.83 15.52
CA SER A 323 -39.63 -65.09 14.92
C SER A 323 -39.74 -65.40 13.40
N SER A 324 -38.79 -64.86 12.61
CA SER A 324 -38.33 -65.39 11.30
C SER A 324 -39.21 -65.26 10.03
N VAL A 325 -38.54 -65.55 8.89
CA VAL A 325 -39.00 -65.79 7.50
C VAL A 325 -39.27 -64.57 6.58
N VAL A 326 -38.73 -64.73 5.36
CA VAL A 326 -38.66 -63.89 4.14
C VAL A 326 -38.72 -64.93 2.99
N PRO A 327 -39.43 -64.78 1.83
CA PRO A 327 -39.36 -63.64 0.90
C PRO A 327 -40.62 -63.27 0.05
N HIS A 328 -40.41 -62.31 -0.87
CA HIS A 328 -41.01 -62.14 -2.23
C HIS A 328 -42.42 -61.51 -2.49
N SER A 329 -42.34 -60.39 -3.21
CA SER A 329 -43.01 -60.09 -4.50
C SER A 329 -44.41 -59.46 -4.57
N ALA A 330 -44.68 -58.87 -5.75
CA ALA A 330 -45.94 -58.31 -6.28
C ALA A 330 -46.48 -56.98 -5.72
N GLU A 331 -46.29 -55.94 -6.53
CA GLU A 331 -47.19 -54.81 -6.85
C GLU A 331 -48.50 -54.61 -6.06
N SER A 332 -48.74 -53.36 -5.64
CA SER A 332 -49.89 -52.59 -6.17
C SER A 332 -49.87 -51.11 -5.78
N THR A 333 -50.55 -50.31 -6.61
CA THR A 333 -50.68 -48.85 -6.54
C THR A 333 -51.40 -48.32 -5.29
N SER A 334 -50.96 -47.17 -4.77
CA SER A 334 -51.86 -46.03 -4.56
C SER A 334 -51.14 -44.69 -4.40
N THR A 335 -51.85 -43.62 -4.74
CA THR A 335 -51.47 -42.20 -4.62
C THR A 335 -51.38 -41.78 -3.14
N LYS A 336 -50.63 -40.73 -2.76
CA LYS A 336 -50.81 -39.32 -3.16
C LYS A 336 -49.52 -38.49 -3.16
N LYS A 337 -49.50 -37.45 -4.01
CA LYS A 337 -48.55 -36.33 -4.00
C LYS A 337 -48.74 -35.51 -2.70
N ALA A 338 -47.72 -34.97 -2.01
CA ALA A 338 -46.53 -34.21 -2.41
C ALA A 338 -46.83 -32.76 -2.83
N ASP A 339 -45.97 -31.83 -2.40
CA ASP A 339 -45.61 -30.62 -3.16
C ASP A 339 -44.25 -30.09 -2.66
N VAL A 340 -43.31 -29.94 -3.59
CA VAL A 340 -42.06 -29.17 -3.47
C VAL A 340 -41.94 -28.41 -4.79
N ILE A 341 -41.78 -27.09 -4.72
CA ILE A 341 -41.92 -26.21 -5.88
C ILE A 341 -40.55 -25.95 -6.49
N ASP A 342 -40.40 -26.35 -7.76
CA ASP A 342 -39.32 -25.94 -8.67
C ASP A 342 -39.92 -25.05 -9.78
N LEU A 343 -39.16 -24.06 -10.27
CA LEU A 343 -39.67 -22.97 -11.11
C LEU A 343 -38.71 -22.56 -12.24
N THR A 344 -38.42 -23.50 -13.14
CA THR A 344 -37.91 -23.26 -14.50
C THR A 344 -38.47 -24.34 -15.45
N LEU A 345 -38.96 -24.10 -16.68
CA LEU A 345 -39.30 -22.88 -17.46
C LEU A 345 -40.82 -22.94 -17.83
N GLU A 346 -41.43 -22.55 -18.97
CA GLU A 346 -41.07 -21.95 -20.27
C GLU A 346 -42.34 -21.42 -20.99
N SER A 347 -42.24 -21.01 -22.28
CA SER A 347 -43.31 -20.76 -23.28
C SER A 347 -44.20 -19.51 -23.12
N SER A 348 -44.70 -18.84 -24.19
CA SER A 348 -44.43 -18.84 -25.65
C SER A 348 -45.24 -17.68 -26.30
N SER A 349 -44.97 -17.12 -27.49
CA SER A 349 -43.89 -17.28 -28.49
C SER A 349 -43.47 -15.86 -29.03
N SER A 350 -43.38 -15.41 -30.30
CA SER A 350 -43.68 -15.89 -31.67
C SER A 350 -42.84 -15.12 -32.73
N SER A 351 -42.65 -15.67 -33.94
CA SER A 351 -42.33 -15.03 -35.26
C SER A 351 -41.22 -13.94 -35.35
N SER A 352 -40.26 -13.94 -36.30
CA SER A 352 -40.16 -14.65 -37.60
C SER A 352 -38.70 -14.73 -38.13
N GLU A 353 -38.46 -15.74 -38.98
CA GLU A 353 -37.57 -15.78 -40.18
C GLU A 353 -36.27 -14.93 -40.24
N ASP A 354 -35.10 -15.59 -40.25
CA ASP A 354 -34.20 -15.69 -41.44
C ASP A 354 -32.94 -16.58 -41.18
N ASP A 355 -32.27 -17.05 -42.25
CA ASP A 355 -31.21 -18.08 -42.25
C ASP A 355 -29.78 -17.64 -41.85
N ALA A 356 -29.03 -18.53 -41.17
CA ALA A 356 -27.62 -18.94 -41.50
C ALA A 356 -26.96 -19.85 -40.43
N ASP A 357 -26.14 -20.82 -40.88
CA ASP A 357 -25.49 -21.87 -40.07
C ASP A 357 -24.18 -21.42 -39.33
N PRO A 358 -23.90 -21.88 -38.10
CA PRO A 358 -22.65 -21.59 -37.37
C PRO A 358 -21.63 -22.75 -37.35
N PRO A 359 -20.32 -22.51 -37.57
CA PRO A 359 -19.29 -23.56 -37.55
C PRO A 359 -18.84 -24.00 -36.14
N LEU A 360 -18.45 -25.27 -36.03
CA LEU A 360 -18.15 -25.97 -34.78
C LEU A 360 -16.82 -25.57 -34.08
N LYS A 361 -16.85 -25.59 -32.74
CA LYS A 361 -15.69 -25.35 -31.85
C LYS A 361 -14.57 -26.38 -32.08
N LYS A 362 -13.35 -25.93 -32.40
CA LYS A 362 -12.15 -26.80 -32.42
C LYS A 362 -11.27 -26.59 -31.19
N ARG A 363 -11.04 -27.70 -30.47
CA ARG A 363 -10.03 -27.88 -29.42
C ARG A 363 -8.63 -27.86 -30.06
N CYS A 364 -7.74 -26.99 -29.62
CA CYS A 364 -6.33 -26.98 -30.07
C CYS A 364 -5.43 -27.62 -29.00
N VAL A 365 -4.40 -28.34 -29.45
CA VAL A 365 -3.48 -29.12 -28.60
C VAL A 365 -2.08 -28.54 -28.69
N TYR A 366 -1.35 -28.59 -27.58
CA TYR A 366 0.04 -28.13 -27.49
C TYR A 366 0.96 -28.99 -28.37
N ILE A 367 1.64 -28.37 -29.33
CA ILE A 367 2.67 -29.03 -30.16
C ILE A 367 4.00 -28.35 -29.91
N SER A 368 4.89 -29.04 -29.22
CA SER A 368 6.31 -28.72 -29.16
C SER A 368 6.96 -29.11 -30.49
N LYS A 369 7.75 -28.21 -31.10
CA LYS A 369 8.55 -28.54 -32.29
C LYS A 369 10.02 -28.67 -31.90
N THR A 370 10.58 -29.85 -32.11
CA THR A 370 12.02 -30.14 -31.99
C THR A 370 12.67 -29.89 -33.35
N GLU A 371 13.76 -29.14 -33.41
CA GLU A 371 14.66 -29.07 -34.57
C GLU A 371 16.11 -29.15 -34.09
N GLU A 372 16.84 -30.16 -34.57
CA GLU A 372 18.28 -30.33 -34.30
C GLU A 372 19.11 -29.75 -35.46
N MET A 373 20.22 -29.09 -35.14
CA MET A 373 21.31 -28.86 -36.10
C MET A 373 22.66 -29.16 -35.45
N HIS A 374 23.50 -29.91 -36.16
CA HIS A 374 24.71 -30.51 -35.61
C HIS A 374 25.99 -29.66 -35.82
N ALA A 375 26.64 -29.38 -34.68
CA ALA A 375 28.07 -29.59 -34.43
C ALA A 375 29.16 -28.53 -34.80
N LYS A 376 30.25 -28.66 -34.02
CA LYS A 376 31.63 -28.11 -34.15
C LYS A 376 31.88 -26.66 -33.67
N GLY A 377 32.75 -26.53 -32.66
CA GLY A 377 33.26 -25.24 -32.18
C GLY A 377 33.72 -25.22 -30.71
N VAL A 378 34.66 -26.09 -30.31
CA VAL A 378 35.17 -26.13 -28.92
C VAL A 378 36.36 -25.16 -28.75
N LEU A 379 36.24 -24.22 -27.81
CA LEU A 379 37.36 -23.56 -27.13
C LEU A 379 37.03 -23.35 -25.64
N THR A 380 37.39 -24.32 -24.81
CA THR A 380 37.27 -24.23 -23.34
C THR A 380 38.46 -23.45 -22.76
N TYR A 381 38.18 -22.35 -22.07
CA TYR A 381 39.20 -21.54 -21.40
C TYR A 381 39.45 -22.05 -19.98
N GLN A 382 40.66 -22.52 -19.68
CA GLN A 382 41.09 -22.90 -18.32
C GLN A 382 41.63 -21.69 -17.55
N PRO A 383 41.13 -21.42 -16.33
CA PRO A 383 41.84 -20.59 -15.35
C PRO A 383 42.99 -21.38 -14.70
N SER A 384 44.16 -20.75 -14.57
CA SER A 384 45.36 -21.36 -13.99
C SER A 384 45.24 -21.70 -12.50
N THR A 385 45.92 -22.75 -12.06
CA THR A 385 45.95 -23.17 -10.65
C THR A 385 46.77 -22.23 -9.78
N VAL A 386 46.16 -21.72 -8.71
CA VAL A 386 46.86 -21.05 -7.60
C VAL A 386 46.79 -21.96 -6.37
N ARG A 387 47.94 -22.22 -5.74
CA ARG A 387 48.01 -23.05 -4.53
C ARG A 387 47.37 -22.34 -3.34
N VAL A 388 46.60 -23.09 -2.56
CA VAL A 388 46.16 -22.71 -1.20
C VAL A 388 46.69 -23.77 -0.22
N PRO A 389 47.22 -23.42 0.96
CA PRO A 389 47.73 -24.40 1.92
C PRO A 389 46.65 -25.31 2.52
N ASN A 390 47.09 -26.50 2.96
CA ASN A 390 46.28 -27.56 3.54
C ASN A 390 45.74 -27.22 4.93
N VAL A 391 44.45 -27.50 5.19
CA VAL A 391 43.83 -27.53 6.52
C VAL A 391 42.97 -28.79 6.62
N GLN A 392 43.07 -29.50 7.75
CA GLN A 392 42.45 -30.83 7.93
C GLN A 392 40.92 -30.75 8.11
N PRO A 393 40.17 -31.78 7.68
CA PRO A 393 38.73 -31.89 7.95
C PRO A 393 38.47 -32.28 9.41
N LEU A 394 37.41 -31.72 9.99
CA LEU A 394 36.83 -32.14 11.26
C LEU A 394 35.35 -32.54 11.06
N ASP A 395 34.91 -33.49 11.87
CA ASP A 395 33.68 -34.27 11.66
C ASP A 395 32.41 -33.48 12.09
N PRO A 396 31.30 -33.50 11.34
CA PRO A 396 30.14 -32.66 11.63
C PRO A 396 29.19 -33.33 12.63
N SER A 397 29.09 -32.77 13.84
CA SER A 397 28.07 -33.16 14.81
C SER A 397 27.45 -31.95 15.52
N TYR A 398 26.18 -32.12 15.90
CA TYR A 398 25.30 -31.20 16.63
C TYR A 398 24.75 -29.97 15.89
N LEU A 399 23.44 -30.00 15.72
CA LEU A 399 22.57 -28.89 15.31
C LEU A 399 22.20 -28.05 16.55
N THR A 400 22.35 -26.73 16.47
CA THR A 400 21.53 -25.78 17.25
C THR A 400 21.43 -24.44 16.51
N SER A 401 20.37 -23.67 16.79
CA SER A 401 20.01 -22.47 16.03
C SER A 401 20.16 -21.19 16.87
N THR A 402 20.84 -20.19 16.31
CA THR A 402 20.75 -18.77 16.74
C THR A 402 20.90 -17.85 15.54
N LEU A 403 19.96 -16.93 15.36
CA LEU A 403 20.04 -15.82 14.39
C LEU A 403 20.56 -14.56 15.11
N ALA A 404 21.73 -14.08 14.72
CA ALA A 404 22.33 -12.83 15.20
C ALA A 404 23.19 -12.18 14.08
N ASP A 405 23.72 -11.00 14.37
CA ASP A 405 24.81 -10.32 13.66
C ASP A 405 24.60 -9.94 12.18
N TYR A 406 23.72 -8.96 11.98
CA TYR A 406 23.90 -7.92 10.95
C TYR A 406 23.79 -6.51 11.56
N ALA A 407 24.74 -6.19 12.43
CA ALA A 407 24.92 -4.82 12.97
C ALA A 407 25.93 -4.05 12.10
N VAL A 408 25.45 -3.13 11.26
CA VAL A 408 26.31 -2.22 10.49
C VAL A 408 26.49 -0.91 11.27
N PRO A 409 27.73 -0.48 11.60
CA PRO A 409 27.94 0.75 12.35
C PRO A 409 27.53 2.00 11.56
N PHE A 410 26.66 2.82 12.14
CA PHE A 410 26.42 4.18 11.68
C PHE A 410 27.51 5.10 12.24
N HIS A 411 28.31 5.74 11.38
CA HIS A 411 29.20 6.82 11.76
C HIS A 411 28.46 8.16 11.69
N PRO A 412 28.27 8.90 12.80
CA PRO A 412 27.77 10.26 12.76
C PRO A 412 28.88 11.25 12.36
N SER A 413 28.75 11.91 11.22
CA SER A 413 29.69 12.94 10.78
C SER A 413 29.58 14.20 11.64
N THR A 414 30.59 14.47 12.45
CA THR A 414 30.66 15.66 13.32
C THR A 414 31.03 16.91 12.52
N LEU A 415 30.09 17.83 12.28
CA LEU A 415 30.41 19.19 11.83
C LEU A 415 29.29 20.23 12.07
N SER A 416 29.14 20.68 13.32
CA SER A 416 28.75 22.06 13.68
C SER A 416 28.59 22.19 15.19
N GLY A 417 29.39 23.06 15.81
CA GLY A 417 29.45 23.18 17.27
C GLY A 417 30.09 24.48 17.71
N VAL A 418 29.42 25.60 17.44
CA VAL A 418 29.69 26.89 18.10
C VAL A 418 28.34 27.51 18.46
N ALA A 419 28.01 27.48 19.75
CA ALA A 419 26.97 28.34 20.30
C ALA A 419 27.59 29.69 20.68
N ASN A 420 26.84 30.77 20.55
CA ASN A 420 27.14 32.03 21.22
C ASN A 420 25.82 32.70 21.63
N SER A 421 25.80 33.27 22.83
CA SER A 421 24.58 33.77 23.48
C SER A 421 24.65 35.28 23.75
N LEU A 422 23.51 35.86 24.13
CA LEU A 422 23.36 37.15 24.82
C LEU A 422 23.75 38.43 24.04
N LYS A 423 22.73 39.10 23.51
CA LYS A 423 22.30 40.48 23.86
C LYS A 423 20.91 40.72 23.24
N SER A 424 19.85 41.09 23.95
CA SER A 424 19.66 42.22 24.89
C SER A 424 19.43 43.57 24.17
N THR A 425 18.15 43.83 23.91
CA THR A 425 17.46 45.13 23.97
C THR A 425 18.16 46.36 23.36
N VAL A 426 17.72 46.75 22.16
CA VAL A 426 17.49 48.15 21.82
C VAL A 426 16.15 48.23 21.08
N ALA A 427 15.22 49.06 21.57
CA ALA A 427 14.09 49.54 20.79
C ALA A 427 14.46 50.93 20.24
N ILE A 428 14.06 51.23 19.00
CA ILE A 428 14.20 52.56 18.40
C ILE A 428 12.84 52.90 17.80
N ASP A 429 12.16 53.87 18.41
CA ASP A 429 10.93 54.42 17.87
C ASP A 429 11.22 55.24 16.61
N TYR A 430 10.32 55.15 15.63
CA TYR A 430 10.30 56.03 14.46
C TYR A 430 9.27 57.14 14.69
N CYS A 431 9.75 58.35 14.95
CA CYS A 431 8.98 59.59 14.84
C CYS A 431 9.81 60.66 14.11
N SER A 432 9.11 61.43 13.27
CA SER A 432 9.39 62.73 12.62
C SER A 432 10.82 63.32 12.72
N ASP A 433 11.40 63.84 11.64
CA ASP A 433 10.78 64.73 10.63
C ASP A 433 11.05 64.36 9.15
#